data_AF-A0A2N1TL69-F1
#
_entry.id   AF-A0A2N1TL69-F1
#
_cell.length_a   1.000
_cell.length_b   1.000
_cell.length_c   1.000
_cell.angle_alpha   90.00
_cell.angle_beta   90.00
_cell.angle_gamma   90.00
#
_symmetry.space_group_name_H-M   'P 1'
#
loop_
_entity.id
_entity.type
_entity.pdbx_description
1 polymer ?
#
loop_
_entity_poly.entity_id
_entity_poly.type
_entity_poly.pdbx_seq_one_letter_code
_entity_poly.pdbx_strand_id
1 'polypeptide(L)'
;MKGETALIDEKIKKDVDVLADFIALYCDAKHGNLPREPVRTAGAMQMYLGAREITLCGDCRALLLHAASKRIICPYDPKPSCKNCETHCYEPAYRDKIRQVMKFSGMQMIKKGKLGLLKKYFF
;
A
#
# COMPACT_ATOMS: atom_id res chain seq x y z
N MET A 1 -9.95 -20.95 21.32
CA MET A 1 -9.33 -19.74 21.90
C MET A 1 -7.81 -19.90 21.85
N LYS A 2 -7.15 -19.31 20.85
CA LYS A 2 -5.68 -19.16 20.82
C LYS A 2 -5.40 -17.70 20.48
N GLY A 3 -5.03 -16.94 21.50
CA GLY A 3 -4.37 -15.66 21.31
C GLY A 3 -2.94 -15.97 20.91
N GLU A 4 -2.63 -15.76 19.62
CA GLU A 4 -1.28 -15.90 19.08
C GLU A 4 -0.77 -14.50 18.76
N THR A 5 0.33 -14.14 19.43
CA THR A 5 1.18 -13.00 19.12
C THR A 5 1.45 -13.00 17.61
N ALA A 6 0.92 -12.00 16.89
CA ALA A 6 0.88 -11.98 15.44
C ALA A 6 2.30 -12.06 14.83
N LEU A 7 2.69 -13.24 14.36
CA LEU A 7 3.84 -13.39 13.47
C LEU A 7 3.53 -12.58 12.21
N ILE A 8 4.44 -11.67 11.84
CA ILE A 8 4.27 -10.82 10.68
C ILE A 8 4.17 -11.71 9.43
N ASP A 9 3.05 -11.63 8.72
CA ASP A 9 2.92 -12.26 7.41
C ASP A 9 3.79 -11.51 6.39
N GLU A 10 4.88 -12.15 5.95
CA GLU A 10 5.84 -11.57 5.02
C GLU A 10 5.25 -11.28 3.63
N LYS A 11 4.21 -12.01 3.18
CA LYS A 11 3.51 -11.68 1.92
C LYS A 11 2.70 -10.39 2.09
N ILE A 12 1.98 -10.26 3.19
CA ILE A 12 1.23 -9.03 3.50
C ILE A 12 2.19 -7.85 3.62
N LYS A 13 3.33 -8.04 4.30
CA LYS A 13 4.36 -7.00 4.44
C LYS A 13 4.92 -6.55 3.10
N LYS A 14 5.33 -7.48 2.24
CA LYS A 14 5.79 -7.15 0.87
C LYS A 14 4.75 -6.36 0.09
N ASP A 15 3.48 -6.74 0.16
CA ASP A 15 2.41 -6.02 -0.55
C ASP A 15 2.18 -4.62 0.02
N VAL A 16 2.23 -4.47 1.35
CA VAL A 16 2.14 -3.16 2.01
C VAL A 16 3.34 -2.28 1.65
N ASP A 17 4.54 -2.84 1.56
CA ASP A 17 5.75 -2.14 1.11
C ASP A 17 5.61 -1.62 -0.32
N VAL A 18 5.09 -2.45 -1.23
CA VAL A 18 4.82 -2.05 -2.62
C VAL A 18 3.84 -0.88 -2.65
N LEU A 19 2.74 -0.99 -1.89
CA LEU A 19 1.72 0.06 -1.81
C LEU A 19 2.35 1.37 -1.33
N ALA A 20 3.18 1.31 -0.28
CA ALA A 20 3.83 2.48 0.28
C ALA A 20 4.78 3.15 -0.73
N ASP A 21 5.62 2.37 -1.42
CA ASP A 21 6.56 2.86 -2.43
C ASP A 21 5.82 3.49 -3.63
N PHE A 22 4.74 2.85 -4.09
CA PHE A 22 3.95 3.33 -5.22
C PHE A 22 3.21 4.62 -4.88
N ILE A 23 2.62 4.70 -3.67
CA ILE A 23 1.90 5.89 -3.21
C ILE A 23 2.89 7.04 -2.98
N ALA A 24 4.07 6.79 -2.42
CA ALA A 24 5.11 7.81 -2.26
C ALA A 24 5.54 8.39 -3.62
N LEU A 25 5.85 7.54 -4.60
CA LEU A 25 6.22 7.97 -5.94
C LEU A 25 5.11 8.80 -6.62
N TYR A 26 3.85 8.41 -6.44
CA TYR A 26 2.71 9.16 -6.96
C TYR A 26 2.54 10.51 -6.26
N CYS A 27 2.63 10.52 -4.92
CA CYS A 27 2.55 11.73 -4.11
C CYS A 27 3.62 12.74 -4.52
N ASP A 28 4.85 12.28 -4.71
CA ASP A 28 5.95 13.15 -5.14
C ASP A 28 5.71 13.77 -6.52
N ALA A 29 5.23 12.97 -7.47
CA ALA A 29 5.06 13.43 -8.85
C ALA A 29 3.79 14.25 -9.08
N LYS A 30 2.73 14.04 -8.29
CA LYS A 30 1.42 14.69 -8.49
C LYS A 30 1.10 15.74 -7.44
N HIS A 31 1.64 15.60 -6.23
CA HIS A 31 1.34 16.44 -5.07
C HIS A 31 2.61 17.07 -4.48
N GLY A 32 3.55 17.47 -5.35
CA GLY A 32 4.80 18.14 -4.98
C GLY A 32 4.63 19.33 -4.05
N ASN A 33 3.53 20.08 -4.23
CA ASN A 33 3.29 21.37 -3.56
C ASN A 33 2.43 21.27 -2.29
N LEU A 34 1.93 20.08 -1.93
CA LEU A 34 1.11 19.91 -0.73
C LEU A 34 1.98 19.65 0.51
N PRO A 35 1.56 20.09 1.70
CA PRO A 35 2.25 19.80 2.94
C PRO A 35 2.30 18.28 3.16
N ARG A 36 3.44 17.80 3.66
CA ARG A 36 3.68 16.37 3.92
C ARG A 36 3.99 16.17 5.37
N GLU A 37 3.44 15.10 5.92
CA GLU A 37 3.69 14.71 7.29
C GLU A 37 4.07 13.22 7.32
N PRO A 38 4.85 12.79 8.31
CA PRO A 38 5.20 11.39 8.47
C PRO A 38 3.95 10.53 8.65
N VAL A 39 3.93 9.37 7.99
CA VAL A 39 2.91 8.35 8.18
C VAL A 39 3.15 7.69 9.52
N ARG A 40 2.34 8.04 10.52
CA ARG A 40 2.36 7.41 11.85
C ARG A 40 1.25 6.38 11.94
N THR A 41 1.57 5.19 12.44
CA THR A 41 0.61 4.11 12.64
C THR A 41 0.69 3.57 14.06
N ALA A 42 -0.32 2.81 14.47
CA ALA A 42 -0.39 2.16 15.77
C ALA A 42 -0.97 0.75 15.62
N GLY A 43 -0.79 -0.08 16.65
CA GLY A 43 -1.30 -1.46 16.66
C GLY A 43 -0.71 -2.31 15.53
N ALA A 44 -1.54 -3.17 14.92
CA ALA A 44 -1.10 -4.07 13.86
C ALA A 44 -0.43 -3.34 12.68
N MET A 45 -0.89 -2.15 12.32
CA MET A 45 -0.32 -1.34 11.23
C MET A 45 1.14 -0.92 11.51
N GLN A 46 1.52 -0.73 12.78
CA GLN A 46 2.88 -0.41 13.18
C GLN A 46 3.84 -1.56 12.85
N MET A 47 3.36 -2.81 12.89
CA MET A 47 4.18 -3.97 12.58
C MET A 47 4.55 -4.04 11.10
N TYR A 48 3.68 -3.54 10.23
CA TYR A 48 3.87 -3.58 8.76
C TYR A 48 4.48 -2.29 8.19
N LEU A 49 4.16 -1.12 8.75
CA LEU A 49 4.64 0.17 8.24
C LEU A 49 5.65 0.87 9.17
N GLY A 50 5.81 0.41 10.41
CA GLY A 50 6.57 1.13 11.44
C GLY A 50 8.08 1.21 11.19
N ALA A 51 8.63 0.32 10.38
CA ALA A 51 10.04 0.37 9.97
C ALA A 51 10.30 1.42 8.88
N ARG A 52 9.26 2.08 8.35
CA ARG A 52 9.38 2.97 7.21
C ARG A 52 9.15 4.42 7.61
N GLU A 53 10.16 5.24 7.35
CA GLU A 53 10.03 6.69 7.42
C GLU A 53 9.55 7.23 6.07
N ILE A 54 8.23 7.33 5.91
CA ILE A 54 7.59 7.85 4.69
C ILE A 54 6.80 9.10 5.06
N THR A 55 6.97 10.17 4.28
CA THR A 55 6.19 11.40 4.37
C THR A 55 5.25 11.52 3.18
N LEU A 56 3.97 11.76 3.43
CA LEU A 56 2.94 11.85 2.40
C LEU A 56 2.04 13.06 2.67
N CYS A 57 1.41 13.58 1.61
CA CYS A 57 0.29 14.51 1.79
C CYS A 57 -0.90 13.82 2.47
N GLY A 58 -1.83 14.61 3.01
CA GLY A 58 -3.00 14.08 3.73
C GLY A 58 -3.79 13.03 2.95
N ASP A 59 -4.04 13.27 1.66
CA ASP A 59 -4.77 12.34 0.79
C ASP A 59 -4.02 11.02 0.56
N CYS A 60 -2.73 11.10 0.24
CA CYS A 60 -1.91 9.92 -0.01
C CYS A 60 -1.70 9.10 1.26
N ARG A 61 -1.59 9.77 2.42
CA ARG A 61 -1.54 9.10 3.73
C ARG A 61 -2.83 8.34 4.00
N ALA A 62 -3.99 8.98 3.84
CA ALA A 62 -5.29 8.32 4.04
C ALA A 62 -5.44 7.11 3.12
N LEU A 63 -5.02 7.25 1.85
CA LEU A 63 -5.03 6.16 0.88
C LEU A 63 -4.14 4.98 1.31
N LEU A 64 -2.91 5.25 1.77
CA LEU A 64 -1.99 4.20 2.22
C LEU A 64 -2.56 3.45 3.44
N LEU A 65 -3.07 4.18 4.44
CA LEU A 65 -3.64 3.58 5.64
C LEU A 65 -4.88 2.73 5.31
N HIS A 66 -5.75 3.22 4.42
CA HIS A 66 -6.89 2.44 3.94
C HIS A 66 -6.45 1.18 3.20
N ALA A 67 -5.54 1.31 2.22
CA ALA A 67 -5.11 0.17 1.42
C ALA A 67 -4.38 -0.90 2.27
N ALA A 68 -3.49 -0.48 3.16
CA ALA A 68 -2.75 -1.38 4.03
C ALA A 68 -3.67 -2.05 5.06
N SER A 69 -4.59 -1.32 5.68
CA SER A 69 -5.55 -1.93 6.62
C SER A 69 -6.42 -3.00 5.94
N LYS A 70 -6.96 -2.73 4.75
CA LYS A 70 -7.70 -3.73 3.96
C LYS A 70 -6.83 -4.90 3.48
N ARG A 71 -5.51 -4.73 3.41
CA ARG A 71 -4.60 -5.84 3.13
C ARG A 71 -4.40 -6.72 4.37
N ILE A 72 -4.19 -6.11 5.52
CA ILE A 72 -3.88 -6.79 6.79
C ILE A 72 -5.09 -7.56 7.33
N ILE A 73 -6.30 -7.00 7.26
CA ILE A 73 -7.50 -7.62 7.86
C ILE A 73 -8.27 -8.57 6.91
N CYS A 74 -7.75 -8.81 5.71
CA CYS A 74 -8.47 -9.57 4.70
C CYS A 74 -8.64 -11.04 5.12
N PRO A 75 -9.88 -11.59 5.18
CA PRO A 75 -10.10 -12.95 5.67
C PRO A 75 -9.83 -14.04 4.63
N TYR A 76 -9.68 -13.67 3.34
CA TYR A 76 -9.52 -14.63 2.25
C TYR A 76 -8.06 -15.07 2.04
N ASP A 77 -7.84 -16.38 1.91
CA ASP A 77 -6.57 -17.00 1.50
C ASP A 77 -6.83 -18.16 0.50
N PRO A 78 -6.35 -18.09 -0.77
CA PRO A 78 -5.62 -16.97 -1.37
C PRO A 78 -6.53 -15.75 -1.59
N LYS A 79 -6.00 -14.57 -1.29
CA LYS A 79 -6.75 -13.31 -1.46
C LYS A 79 -7.13 -13.09 -2.93
N PRO A 80 -8.44 -12.97 -3.26
CA PRO A 80 -8.84 -12.65 -4.63
C PRO A 80 -8.42 -11.23 -4.99
N SER A 81 -8.28 -10.97 -6.30
CA SER A 81 -8.11 -9.59 -6.76
C SER A 81 -9.28 -8.73 -6.26
N CYS A 82 -9.03 -7.49 -5.82
CA CYS A 82 -10.09 -6.64 -5.28
C CYS A 82 -11.26 -6.44 -6.27
N LYS A 83 -11.01 -6.59 -7.59
CA LYS A 83 -12.02 -6.56 -8.65
C LYS A 83 -13.00 -7.74 -8.57
N ASN A 84 -12.51 -8.92 -8.19
CA ASN A 84 -13.27 -10.17 -8.14
C ASN A 84 -13.60 -10.61 -6.70
N CYS A 85 -13.40 -9.74 -5.71
CA CYS A 85 -13.64 -10.04 -4.31
C CYS A 85 -15.13 -9.89 -3.97
N GLU A 86 -15.76 -10.93 -3.45
CA GLU A 86 -17.20 -10.97 -3.17
C GLU A 86 -17.66 -9.89 -2.17
N THR A 87 -16.87 -9.62 -1.11
CA THR A 87 -17.25 -8.64 -0.07
C THR A 87 -17.09 -7.19 -0.53
N HIS A 88 -16.28 -6.92 -1.56
CA HIS A 88 -15.93 -5.56 -2.02
C HIS A 88 -15.65 -4.54 -0.89
N CYS A 89 -14.82 -4.94 0.08
CA CYS A 89 -14.55 -4.16 1.30
C CYS A 89 -13.73 -2.86 1.11
N TYR A 90 -13.39 -2.53 -0.14
CA TYR A 90 -12.57 -1.38 -0.53
C TYR A 90 -13.48 -0.26 -1.02
N GLU A 91 -13.40 0.91 -0.39
CA GLU A 91 -14.31 2.01 -0.69
C GLU A 91 -14.16 2.50 -2.15
N PRO A 92 -15.26 2.78 -2.88
CA PRO A 92 -15.19 3.18 -4.28
C PRO A 92 -14.26 4.37 -4.55
N ALA A 93 -14.32 5.41 -3.71
CA ALA A 93 -13.49 6.61 -3.87
C ALA A 93 -11.99 6.31 -3.72
N TYR A 94 -11.60 5.47 -2.76
CA TYR A 94 -10.21 5.04 -2.64
C TYR A 94 -9.81 4.11 -3.79
N ARG A 95 -10.76 3.31 -4.32
CA ARG A 95 -10.50 2.30 -5.35
C ARG A 95 -10.01 2.92 -6.65
N ASP A 96 -10.59 4.06 -7.03
CA ASP A 96 -10.17 4.77 -8.22
C ASP A 96 -8.84 5.47 -8.00
N LYS A 97 -8.63 6.06 -6.82
CA LYS A 97 -7.33 6.64 -6.43
C LYS A 97 -6.21 5.59 -6.51
N ILE A 98 -6.39 4.42 -5.88
CA ILE A 98 -5.34 3.39 -5.89
C ILE A 98 -5.06 2.86 -7.29
N ARG A 99 -6.08 2.74 -8.16
CA ARG A 99 -5.88 2.35 -9.56
C ARG A 99 -5.03 3.36 -10.32
N GLN A 100 -5.26 4.64 -10.11
CA GLN A 100 -4.45 5.70 -10.72
C GLN A 100 -3.01 5.63 -10.22
N VAL A 101 -2.81 5.44 -8.90
CA VAL A 101 -1.48 5.24 -8.31
C VAL A 101 -0.79 4.04 -8.93
N MET A 102 -1.43 2.87 -8.96
CA MET A 102 -0.84 1.65 -9.53
C MET A 102 -0.44 1.83 -11.00
N LYS A 103 -1.33 2.41 -11.82
CA LYS A 103 -1.09 2.67 -13.25
C LYS A 103 0.06 3.64 -13.46
N PHE A 104 0.08 4.75 -12.70
CA PHE A 104 1.12 5.76 -12.82
C PHE A 104 2.47 5.22 -12.34
N SER A 105 2.54 4.72 -11.12
CA SER A 105 3.79 4.31 -10.49
C SER A 105 4.41 3.11 -11.21
N GLY A 106 3.61 2.13 -11.65
CA GLY A 106 4.10 1.03 -12.49
C GLY A 106 4.72 1.52 -13.80
N MET A 107 4.06 2.44 -14.50
CA MET A 107 4.59 3.03 -15.73
C MET A 107 5.88 3.83 -15.49
N GLN A 108 5.96 4.58 -14.39
CA GLN A 108 7.16 5.34 -14.03
C GLN A 108 8.36 4.43 -13.71
N MET A 109 8.13 3.28 -13.09
CA MET A 109 9.19 2.31 -12.81
C MET A 109 9.77 1.71 -14.08
N ILE A 110 8.91 1.40 -15.06
CA ILE A 110 9.34 0.93 -16.39
C ILE A 110 10.15 2.01 -17.08
N LYS A 111 9.65 3.25 -17.12
CA LYS A 111 10.33 4.39 -17.78
C LYS A 111 11.70 4.70 -17.20
N LYS A 112 11.89 4.53 -15.89
CA LYS A 112 13.17 4.79 -15.22
C LYS A 112 14.18 3.63 -15.33
N GLY A 113 13.88 2.59 -16.14
CA GLY A 113 14.75 1.42 -16.31
C GLY A 113 14.94 0.60 -15.03
N LYS A 114 14.09 0.81 -14.01
CA LYS A 114 14.20 0.15 -12.70
C LYS A 114 13.60 -1.26 -12.73
N LEU A 115 13.94 -2.05 -13.75
CA LEU A 115 13.49 -3.43 -13.93
C LEU A 115 13.86 -4.32 -12.73
N GLY A 116 14.94 -3.99 -12.01
CA GLY A 116 15.31 -4.65 -10.77
C GLY A 116 14.28 -4.50 -9.64
N LEU A 117 13.57 -3.36 -9.56
CA LEU A 117 12.46 -3.22 -8.62
C LEU A 117 11.23 -4.00 -9.07
N LEU A 118 10.97 -4.14 -10.38
CA LEU A 118 9.90 -5.02 -10.85
C LEU A 118 10.16 -6.46 -10.42
N LYS A 119 11.40 -6.95 -10.51
CA LYS A 119 11.77 -8.26 -9.96
C LYS A 119 11.53 -8.34 -8.45
N LYS A 120 11.94 -7.33 -7.67
CA LYS A 120 11.72 -7.28 -6.21
C LYS A 120 10.25 -7.41 -5.78
N TYR A 121 9.33 -6.88 -6.60
CA TYR A 121 7.91 -6.80 -6.24
C TYR A 121 7.02 -7.87 -6.87
N PHE A 122 7.40 -8.39 -8.04
CA PHE A 122 6.57 -9.35 -8.80
C PHE A 122 7.12 -10.79 -8.80
N PHE A 123 8.36 -11.01 -8.31
CA PHE A 123 9.02 -12.32 -8.23
C PHE A 123 9.62 -12.54 -6.84
#